data_AF-A0A673XS45-F1
#
_entry.id   AF-A0A673XS45-F1
#
_cell.length_a   1.000
_cell.length_b   1.000
_cell.length_c   1.000
_cell.angle_alpha   90.00
_cell.angle_beta   90.00
_cell.angle_gamma   90.00
#
_symmetry.space_group_name_H-M   'P 1'
#
loop_
_entity.id
_entity.type
_entity.pdbx_description
1 polymer ?
#
loop_
_entity_poly.entity_id
_entity_poly.type
_entity_poly.pdbx_seq_one_letter_code
_entity_poly.pdbx_strand_id
1 'polypeptide(L)'
;GPAVSSTPTVLIRRSLPDLLDGDSAVLECAITQLSSSDLYVTFQANGVDFPEKQYVDLPASKDHHSLTRRFSIPTSHWKKDNTFTCKVNQGYSNSWMSNSTGTLFGG
;
A
#
# COMPACT_ATOMS: atom_id res chain seq x y z
N GLY A 1 16.57 -19.68 19.85
CA GLY A 1 17.16 -19.43 18.51
C GLY A 1 16.96 -17.97 18.14
N PRO A 2 17.80 -17.37 17.28
CA PRO A 2 17.60 -15.98 16.91
C PRO A 2 16.32 -15.88 16.08
N ALA A 3 15.41 -14.99 16.50
CA ALA A 3 14.23 -14.68 15.70
C ALA A 3 14.71 -14.06 14.39
N VAL A 4 14.42 -14.71 13.27
CA VAL A 4 14.70 -14.14 11.95
C VAL A 4 13.78 -12.92 11.82
N SER A 5 14.35 -11.73 11.97
CA SER A 5 13.62 -10.47 11.77
C SER A 5 13.37 -10.30 10.29
N SER A 6 12.23 -10.77 9.80
CA SER A 6 11.83 -10.64 8.41
C SER A 6 11.21 -9.25 8.18
N THR A 7 11.82 -8.43 7.34
CA THR A 7 11.38 -7.05 7.07
C THR A 7 10.14 -7.03 6.18
N PRO A 8 9.07 -6.32 6.55
CA PRO A 8 7.90 -6.16 5.70
C PRO A 8 8.24 -5.74 4.28
N THR A 9 7.64 -6.43 3.31
CA THR A 9 7.75 -6.07 1.89
C THR A 9 6.45 -5.40 1.46
N VAL A 10 6.55 -4.25 0.79
CA VAL A 10 5.40 -3.47 0.32
C VAL A 10 5.48 -3.34 -1.21
N LEU A 11 4.43 -3.79 -1.89
CA LEU A 11 4.31 -3.75 -3.34
C LEU A 11 3.02 -3.02 -3.72
N ILE A 12 3.13 -2.10 -4.69
CA ILE A 12 1.98 -1.42 -5.28
C ILE A 12 1.79 -1.90 -6.71
N ARG A 13 0.54 -2.17 -7.09
CA ARG A 13 0.16 -2.60 -8.45
C ARG A 13 -1.23 -2.10 -8.79
N ARG A 14 -1.58 -2.10 -10.08
CA ARG A 14 -2.98 -1.94 -10.49
C ARG A 14 -3.77 -3.17 -10.07
N SER A 15 -5.00 -2.95 -9.66
CA SER A 15 -5.94 -4.04 -9.43
C SER A 15 -6.27 -4.69 -10.77
N LEU A 16 -5.91 -5.97 -10.92
CA LEU A 16 -6.23 -6.74 -12.12
C LEU A 16 -7.74 -6.86 -12.38
N PRO A 17 -8.61 -7.19 -11.41
CA PRO A 17 -10.04 -7.29 -11.68
C PRO A 17 -10.63 -5.96 -12.14
N ASP A 18 -10.30 -4.84 -11.48
CA ASP A 18 -10.81 -3.52 -11.89
C ASP A 18 -10.31 -3.12 -13.28
N LEU A 19 -9.05 -3.44 -13.60
CA LEU A 19 -8.49 -3.17 -14.92
C LEU A 19 -9.23 -3.94 -16.02
N LEU A 20 -9.65 -5.19 -15.74
CA LEU A 20 -10.45 -5.99 -16.67
C LEU A 20 -11.88 -5.44 -16.83
N ASP A 21 -12.42 -4.84 -15.77
CA ASP A 21 -13.72 -4.17 -15.78
C ASP A 21 -13.68 -2.72 -16.33
N GLY A 22 -12.49 -2.26 -16.75
CA GLY A 22 -12.27 -0.93 -17.34
C GLY A 22 -11.92 0.18 -16.34
N ASP A 23 -11.93 -0.10 -15.04
CA ASP A 23 -11.46 0.84 -14.02
C ASP A 23 -9.95 0.69 -13.77
N SER A 24 -9.18 1.45 -14.54
CA SER A 24 -7.72 1.49 -14.42
C SER A 24 -7.19 2.29 -13.23
N ALA A 25 -8.07 2.94 -12.45
CA ALA A 25 -7.70 3.86 -11.38
C ALA A 25 -7.67 3.21 -9.98
N VAL A 26 -7.88 1.90 -9.88
CA VAL A 26 -7.80 1.16 -8.61
C VAL A 26 -6.42 0.53 -8.44
N LEU A 27 -5.77 0.86 -7.32
CA LEU A 27 -4.50 0.31 -6.90
C LEU A 27 -4.68 -0.71 -5.78
N GLU A 28 -3.80 -1.71 -5.77
CA GLU A 28 -3.60 -2.65 -4.68
C GLU A 28 -2.23 -2.42 -4.05
N CYS A 29 -2.20 -2.42 -2.72
CA CYS A 29 -0.99 -2.46 -1.91
C CYS A 29 -0.90 -3.82 -1.22
N ALA A 30 -0.03 -4.69 -1.74
CA ALA A 30 0.24 -6.01 -1.19
C ALA A 30 1.42 -5.93 -0.20
N ILE A 31 1.21 -6.43 1.00
CA ILE A 31 2.17 -6.34 2.10
C ILE A 31 2.36 -7.72 2.69
N THR A 32 3.60 -8.11 2.93
CA THR A 32 3.97 -9.40 3.55
C THR A 32 4.90 -9.17 4.74
N GLN A 33 5.10 -10.22 5.54
CA GLN A 33 6.03 -10.22 6.68
C GLN A 33 5.64 -9.24 7.82
N LEU A 34 4.36 -8.87 7.94
CA LEU A 34 3.88 -7.97 8.99
C LEU A 34 3.89 -8.64 10.37
N SER A 35 4.24 -7.86 11.39
CA SER A 35 4.08 -8.26 12.79
C SER A 35 2.63 -8.08 13.26
N SER A 36 2.27 -8.64 14.41
CA SER A 36 0.94 -8.50 15.01
C SER A 36 0.74 -7.18 15.79
N SER A 37 1.23 -6.06 15.26
CA SER A 37 1.09 -4.73 15.87
C SER A 37 0.16 -3.85 15.04
N ASP A 38 -0.47 -2.87 15.71
CA ASP A 38 -1.33 -1.88 15.07
C ASP A 38 -0.63 -1.21 13.89
N LEU A 39 -1.36 -1.10 12.77
CA LEU A 39 -0.84 -0.47 11.57
C LEU A 39 -1.93 0.30 10.83
N TYR A 40 -1.47 1.21 9.99
CA TYR A 40 -2.31 1.77 8.94
C TYR A 40 -1.54 1.81 7.62
N VAL A 41 -2.30 1.68 6.54
CA VAL A 41 -1.83 1.88 5.18
C VAL A 41 -2.28 3.25 4.70
N THR A 42 -1.39 4.00 4.08
CA THR A 42 -1.72 5.23 3.36
C THR A 42 -1.09 5.19 1.98
N PHE A 43 -1.70 5.88 1.04
CA PHE A 43 -1.17 6.04 -0.31
C PHE A 43 -0.56 7.42 -0.42
N GLN A 44 0.40 7.59 -1.33
CA GLN A 44 0.92 8.91 -1.67
C GLN A 44 0.71 9.19 -3.15
N ALA A 45 0.54 10.47 -3.46
CA ALA A 45 0.71 11.01 -4.81
C ALA A 45 1.96 11.90 -4.81
N ASN A 46 2.96 11.58 -5.64
CA ASN A 46 4.21 12.34 -5.75
C ASN A 46 4.91 12.61 -4.40
N GLY A 47 4.87 11.61 -3.49
CA GLY A 47 5.47 11.71 -2.16
C GLY A 47 4.61 12.39 -1.08
N VAL A 48 3.41 12.88 -1.43
CA VAL A 48 2.47 13.50 -0.49
C VAL A 48 1.41 12.49 -0.07
N ASP A 49 1.28 12.25 1.24
CA ASP A 49 0.28 11.35 1.82
C ASP A 49 -1.14 11.81 1.48
N PHE A 50 -1.98 10.87 1.05
CA PHE A 50 -3.43 11.07 1.05
C PHE A 50 -3.93 11.17 2.50
N PRO A 51 -4.95 12.00 2.77
CA PRO A 51 -5.50 12.16 4.12
C PRO A 51 -6.16 10.88 4.62
N GLU A 52 -6.63 10.02 3.72
CA GLU A 52 -7.26 8.75 4.05
C GLU A 52 -6.22 7.72 4.52
N LYS A 53 -6.47 7.16 5.71
CA LYS A 53 -5.68 6.09 6.31
C LYS A 53 -6.55 4.85 6.48
N GLN A 54 -6.04 3.72 6.01
CA GLN A 54 -6.70 2.43 6.15
C GLN A 54 -6.10 1.70 7.35
N TYR A 55 -6.71 1.87 8.52
CA TYR A 55 -6.33 1.18 9.74
C TYR A 55 -6.62 -0.31 9.63
N VAL A 56 -5.72 -1.14 10.17
CA VAL A 56 -5.85 -2.59 10.14
C VAL A 56 -5.55 -3.19 11.50
N ASP A 57 -6.50 -3.96 11.99
CA ASP A 57 -6.32 -4.79 13.17
C ASP A 57 -5.86 -6.18 12.74
N LEU A 58 -4.63 -6.53 13.13
CA LEU A 58 -4.08 -7.87 12.90
C LEU A 58 -4.26 -8.72 14.16
N PRO A 59 -4.69 -9.98 14.03
CA PRO A 59 -4.84 -10.85 15.18
C PRO A 59 -3.47 -11.17 15.80
N ALA A 60 -3.45 -11.32 17.13
CA ALA A 60 -2.25 -11.69 17.87
C ALA A 60 -1.74 -13.06 17.41
N SER A 61 -0.55 -13.07 16.84
CA SER A 61 0.04 -14.22 16.19
C SER A 61 1.57 -14.17 16.29
N LYS A 62 2.19 -15.34 16.41
CA LYS A 62 3.66 -15.50 16.30
C LYS A 62 4.11 -15.56 14.85
N ASP A 63 3.20 -15.87 13.94
CA ASP A 63 3.42 -15.92 12.51
C ASP A 63 3.25 -14.53 11.89
N HIS A 64 3.89 -14.34 10.73
CA HIS A 64 3.78 -13.11 9.97
C HIS A 64 2.45 -13.02 9.23
N HIS A 65 1.91 -11.80 9.15
CA HIS A 65 0.71 -11.51 8.40
C HIS A 65 1.04 -11.04 6.99
N SER A 66 0.12 -11.30 6.08
CA SER A 66 0.08 -10.68 4.76
C SER A 66 -1.30 -10.08 4.54
N LEU A 67 -1.35 -8.90 3.93
CA LEU A 67 -2.61 -8.23 3.64
C LEU A 67 -2.51 -7.49 2.32
N THR A 68 -3.67 -7.23 1.71
CA THR A 68 -3.78 -6.38 0.53
C THR A 68 -4.83 -5.30 0.78
N ARG A 69 -4.47 -4.04 0.52
CA ARG A 69 -5.39 -2.91 0.60
C ARG A 69 -5.63 -2.30 -0.76
N ARG A 70 -6.89 -1.95 -1.03
CA ARG A 70 -7.31 -1.32 -2.29
C ARG A 70 -7.48 0.18 -2.08
N PHE A 71 -7.20 0.94 -3.12
CA PHE A 71 -7.38 2.39 -3.13
C PHE A 71 -7.78 2.86 -4.53
N SER A 72 -8.93 3.53 -4.61
CA SER A 72 -9.37 4.19 -5.84
C SER A 72 -8.76 5.58 -5.90
N ILE A 73 -7.96 5.84 -6.94
CA ILE A 73 -7.31 7.13 -7.10
C ILE A 73 -8.38 8.20 -7.40
N PRO A 74 -8.48 9.28 -6.61
CA PRO A 74 -9.42 10.36 -6.90
C PRO A 74 -9.12 11.00 -8.26
N THR A 75 -10.17 11.35 -9.01
CA THR A 75 -10.06 11.93 -10.36
C THR A 75 -9.21 13.20 -10.41
N SER A 76 -9.16 13.98 -9.33
CA SER A 76 -8.29 15.15 -9.18
C SER A 76 -6.78 14.83 -9.28
N HIS A 77 -6.40 13.57 -9.08
CA HIS A 77 -5.03 13.07 -9.19
C HIS A 77 -4.75 12.30 -10.49
N TRP A 78 -5.69 12.28 -11.45
CA TRP A 78 -5.51 11.62 -12.74
C TRP A 78 -4.67 12.51 -13.69
N LYS A 79 -3.37 12.60 -13.41
CA LYS A 79 -2.42 13.42 -14.16
C LYS A 79 -1.28 12.55 -14.67
N LYS A 80 -0.73 12.90 -15.83
CA LYS A 80 0.35 12.16 -16.49
C LYS A 80 1.60 12.03 -15.64
N ASP A 81 1.93 13.10 -14.92
CA ASP A 81 3.13 13.17 -14.09
C ASP A 81 2.90 12.65 -12.67
N ASN A 82 1.67 12.23 -12.34
CA ASN A 82 1.39 11.68 -11.03
C ASN A 82 1.84 10.23 -10.94
N THR A 83 2.65 9.96 -9.92
CA THR A 83 3.05 8.62 -9.53
C THR A 83 2.58 8.33 -8.12
N PHE A 84 2.36 7.05 -7.83
CA PHE A 84 1.73 6.62 -6.59
C PHE A 84 2.62 5.64 -5.85
N THR A 85 2.68 5.79 -4.53
CA THR A 85 3.34 4.83 -3.64
C THR A 85 2.34 4.39 -2.57
N CYS A 86 2.59 3.21 -2.01
CA CYS A 86 1.91 2.75 -0.82
C CYS A 86 2.88 2.78 0.35
N LYS A 87 2.43 3.28 1.49
CA LYS A 87 3.20 3.38 2.73
C LYS A 87 2.45 2.67 3.85
N VAL A 88 3.18 1.83 4.57
CA VAL A 88 2.69 1.11 5.75
C VAL A 88 3.41 1.67 6.96
N ASN A 89 2.66 2.10 7.96
CA ASN A 89 3.21 2.51 9.25
C ASN A 89 2.71 1.52 10.30
N GLN A 90 3.62 0.89 11.03
CA GLN A 90 3.31 -0.13 12.03
C GLN A 90 3.98 0.19 13.37
N GLY A 91 3.21 0.11 14.45
CA GLY A 91 3.67 0.47 15.78
C GLY A 91 4.09 1.94 15.85
N TYR A 92 5.11 2.22 16.68
CA TYR A 92 5.50 3.60 16.99
C TYR A 92 6.33 4.29 15.90
N SER A 93 7.26 3.56 15.26
CA SER A 93 8.27 4.18 14.38
C SER A 93 8.56 3.41 13.10
N ASN A 94 7.97 2.23 12.89
CA ASN A 94 8.29 1.45 11.70
C ASN A 94 7.45 1.91 10.52
N SER A 95 8.11 2.21 9.41
CA SER A 95 7.47 2.59 8.15
C SER A 95 8.17 1.93 6.98
N TRP A 96 7.38 1.36 6.07
CA TRP A 96 7.86 0.79 4.81
C TRP A 96 7.06 1.36 3.65
N MET A 97 7.72 1.54 2.51
CA MET A 97 7.10 2.11 1.32
C MET A 97 7.39 1.24 0.10
N SER A 98 6.44 1.16 -0.81
CA SER A 98 6.65 0.55 -2.11
C SER A 98 7.54 1.41 -2.99
N ASN A 99 8.05 0.83 -4.07
CA ASN A 99 8.49 1.62 -5.21
C ASN A 99 7.30 2.42 -5.78
N SER A 100 7.60 3.52 -6.45
CA SER A 100 6.57 4.31 -7.12
C SER A 100 6.04 3.57 -8.34
N THR A 101 4.75 3.77 -8.64
CA THR A 101 4.20 3.33 -9.92
C THR A 101 4.86 4.10 -11.07
N GLY A 102 4.85 3.51 -12.26
CA GLY A 102 4.99 4.29 -13.48
C GLY A 102 3.82 5.26 -13.66
N THR A 103 3.83 5.98 -14.78
CA THR A 103 2.71 6.85 -15.18
C THR A 103 1.46 6.00 -15.41
N LEU A 104 0.39 6.32 -14.69
CA LEU A 104 -0.84 5.53 -14.75
C LEU A 104 -1.84 6.08 -15.76
N PHE A 105 -1.92 7.39 -15.83
CA PHE A 105 -2.84 8.13 -16.67
C PHE A 105 -2.05 8.79 -17.79
N GLY A 106 -2.53 8.69 -19.01
CA GLY A 106 -1.91 9.31 -20.18
C GLY A 106 -3.01 9.89 -21.05
N GLY A 107 -3.01 11.21 -21.18
CA GLY A 107 -3.61 11.92 -22.31
C GLY A 107 -2.54 12.24 -23.33
#